data_AF-A0A916GGP9-F1
#
_entry.id   AF-A0A916GGP9-F1
#
_cell.length_a   1.000
_cell.length_b   1.000
_cell.length_c   1.000
_cell.angle_alpha   90.00
_cell.angle_beta   90.00
_cell.angle_gamma   90.00
#
_symmetry.space_group_name_H-M   'P 1'
#
loop_
_entity.id
_entity.type
_entity.pdbx_description
1 polymer ?
#
loop_
_entity_poly.entity_id
_entity_poly.type
_entity_poly.pdbx_seq_one_letter_code
_entity_poly.pdbx_strand_id
1 'polypeptide(L)'
;MTNPITDFAKSDCIRVIGSNFAENHPIIARWVLDAKQRGATIIVADPRFTSTAWSADIFLPLMPGTDVSLLNAMMHVIIREKLHNTEFIANRTTGFDAVAQVVQSYSPEQAEQLTHVSADRIIAAARAYATAKSASIIYCMGVTQHTCGTETVINCANLAMLCGQIGRPGTGVNPLRGQDNVQGACDMGALPSFYPGYQSVSDSTMRGKFASAWGCPPDQLSSKPGLTLVEMTNAADRGDIRAMLIMGENPIVGDPNSHHVKQALERLDFLAVIELFMSETAELADVILPAASFAEKRGTKTATDRRVQWMEHAIAPLGEAHHDWRVVCDLAYQLGLSPYFEYENEEEIFAEIARVTPSYAGITPARLQATPGGIPWPCPSADHPGTPILYTDGFKKPDGRGVMTPIEYHQAVEQTSAEYPLVLTNGRVVMHYNAGAMTRRTRALMNREPSLFVQLNPETAKRYGITNGLAKVITRR
;
A
#
# COMPACT_ATOMS: atom_id res chain seq x y z
N MET A 1 0.61 2.41 8.00
CA MET A 1 -0.27 3.35 8.73
C MET A 1 0.43 3.86 9.98
N THR A 2 0.04 5.03 10.49
CA THR A 2 0.57 5.55 11.77
C THR A 2 -0.29 5.17 12.96
N ASN A 3 -1.59 4.95 12.75
CA ASN A 3 -2.57 4.66 13.79
C ASN A 3 -3.26 3.31 13.54
N PRO A 4 -3.92 2.71 14.54
CA PRO A 4 -4.70 1.49 14.35
C PRO A 4 -5.98 1.76 13.55
N ILE A 5 -6.55 0.73 12.91
CA ILE A 5 -7.81 0.87 12.14
C ILE A 5 -8.96 1.40 13.03
N THR A 6 -9.01 0.93 14.28
CA THR A 6 -10.04 1.31 15.25
C THR A 6 -9.98 2.78 15.67
N ASP A 7 -8.87 3.47 15.41
CA ASP A 7 -8.71 4.88 15.74
C ASP A 7 -9.52 5.80 14.81
N PHE A 8 -9.91 5.32 13.61
CA PHE A 8 -10.78 6.09 12.73
C PHE A 8 -12.08 6.47 13.45
N ALA A 9 -12.65 5.55 14.23
CA ALA A 9 -13.87 5.80 15.00
C ALA A 9 -13.74 6.93 16.03
N LYS A 10 -12.52 7.33 16.41
CA LYS A 10 -12.24 8.42 17.36
C LYS A 10 -11.99 9.77 16.69
N SER A 11 -11.85 9.81 15.36
CA SER A 11 -11.55 11.04 14.62
C SER A 11 -12.75 12.00 14.62
N ASP A 12 -12.49 13.31 14.62
CA ASP A 12 -13.50 14.37 14.42
C ASP A 12 -13.55 14.83 12.94
N CYS A 13 -12.49 14.55 12.18
CA CYS A 13 -12.47 14.69 10.73
C CYS A 13 -11.72 13.51 10.10
N ILE A 14 -12.24 12.97 9.00
CA ILE A 14 -11.54 11.94 8.22
C ILE A 14 -11.44 12.43 6.78
N ARG A 15 -10.22 12.67 6.33
CA ARG A 15 -9.92 13.05 4.95
C ARG A 15 -9.45 11.84 4.16
N VAL A 16 -10.21 11.47 3.16
CA VAL A 16 -9.96 10.35 2.27
C VAL A 16 -9.49 10.88 0.92
N ILE A 17 -8.42 10.32 0.36
CA ILE A 17 -7.96 10.64 -1.00
C ILE A 17 -7.55 9.38 -1.75
N GLY A 18 -8.10 9.20 -2.96
CA GLY A 18 -7.75 8.08 -3.82
C GLY A 18 -8.03 6.71 -3.18
N SER A 19 -9.15 6.57 -2.46
CA SER A 19 -9.53 5.34 -1.77
C SER A 19 -11.04 5.12 -1.75
N ASN A 20 -11.48 3.98 -2.28
CA ASN A 20 -12.84 3.45 -2.13
C ASN A 20 -12.86 2.32 -1.08
N PHE A 21 -12.65 2.69 0.19
CA PHE A 21 -12.60 1.72 1.29
C PHE A 21 -13.92 0.94 1.46
N ALA A 22 -15.06 1.47 1.00
CA ALA A 22 -16.35 0.80 1.12
C ALA A 22 -16.38 -0.53 0.35
N GLU A 23 -15.69 -0.61 -0.78
CA GLU A 23 -15.59 -1.83 -1.59
C GLU A 23 -14.27 -2.57 -1.36
N ASN A 24 -13.18 -1.83 -1.10
CA ASN A 24 -11.83 -2.42 -1.01
C ASN A 24 -11.46 -2.89 0.39
N HIS A 25 -12.04 -2.25 1.41
CA HIS A 25 -11.78 -2.53 2.82
C HIS A 25 -13.08 -2.45 3.66
N PRO A 26 -14.12 -3.26 3.36
CA PRO A 26 -15.44 -3.08 3.95
C PRO A 26 -15.47 -3.08 5.49
N ILE A 27 -14.56 -3.84 6.12
CA ILE A 27 -14.41 -3.87 7.59
C ILE A 27 -13.87 -2.53 8.14
N ILE A 28 -13.00 -1.85 7.39
CA ILE A 28 -12.50 -0.52 7.75
C ILE A 28 -13.61 0.53 7.64
N ALA A 29 -14.51 0.37 6.65
CA ALA A 29 -15.64 1.28 6.44
C ALA A 29 -16.47 1.49 7.70
N ARG A 30 -16.68 0.43 8.48
CA ARG A 30 -17.42 0.48 9.75
C ARG A 30 -16.88 1.57 10.68
N TRP A 31 -15.57 1.63 10.90
CA TRP A 31 -14.98 2.58 11.85
C TRP A 31 -15.06 4.04 11.36
N VAL A 32 -15.01 4.24 10.04
CA VAL A 32 -15.25 5.58 9.44
C VAL A 32 -16.70 6.00 9.62
N LEU A 33 -17.66 5.07 9.44
CA LEU A 33 -19.08 5.32 9.65
C LEU A 33 -19.41 5.55 11.14
N ASP A 34 -18.77 4.82 12.05
CA ASP A 34 -18.89 5.06 13.50
C ASP A 34 -18.43 6.48 13.86
N ALA A 35 -17.33 6.97 13.26
CA ALA A 35 -16.90 8.35 13.44
C ALA A 35 -17.95 9.34 12.91
N LYS A 36 -18.48 9.11 11.70
CA LYS A 36 -19.52 9.94 11.09
C LYS A 36 -20.77 10.01 11.97
N GLN A 37 -21.22 8.89 12.54
CA GLN A 37 -22.37 8.84 13.46
C GLN A 37 -22.14 9.66 14.74
N ARG A 38 -20.90 9.81 15.20
CA ARG A 38 -20.54 10.70 16.32
C ARG A 38 -20.40 12.17 15.92
N GLY A 39 -20.62 12.51 14.65
CA GLY A 39 -20.54 13.87 14.13
C GLY A 39 -19.19 14.23 13.48
N ALA A 40 -18.34 13.25 13.18
CA ALA A 40 -17.10 13.52 12.44
C ALA A 40 -17.39 13.98 11.00
N THR A 41 -16.62 14.96 10.52
CA THR A 41 -16.70 15.41 9.12
C THR A 41 -15.92 14.46 8.22
N ILE A 42 -16.55 13.97 7.15
CA ILE A 42 -15.93 13.10 6.16
C ILE A 42 -15.65 13.90 4.89
N ILE A 43 -14.38 14.03 4.52
CA ILE A 43 -13.92 14.68 3.30
C ILE A 43 -13.45 13.58 2.34
N VAL A 44 -13.95 13.53 1.11
CA VAL A 44 -13.54 12.53 0.12
C VAL A 44 -13.06 13.21 -1.15
N ALA A 45 -11.78 13.07 -1.47
CA ALA A 45 -11.17 13.43 -2.74
C ALA A 45 -11.04 12.19 -3.64
N ASP A 46 -11.91 12.11 -4.63
CA ASP A 46 -11.93 11.03 -5.61
C ASP A 46 -12.58 11.55 -6.89
N PRO A 47 -12.04 11.27 -8.09
CA PRO A 47 -12.67 11.69 -9.35
C PRO A 47 -14.06 11.07 -9.56
N ARG A 48 -14.34 9.93 -8.91
CA ARG A 48 -15.60 9.20 -9.03
C ARG A 48 -16.44 9.38 -7.76
N PHE A 49 -17.75 9.51 -7.95
CA PHE A 49 -18.69 9.43 -6.83
C PHE A 49 -18.90 7.97 -6.42
N THR A 50 -17.94 7.43 -5.67
CA THR A 50 -17.90 6.03 -5.21
C THR A 50 -18.83 5.76 -4.02
N SER A 51 -18.97 4.48 -3.65
CA SER A 51 -19.65 4.05 -2.42
C SER A 51 -19.07 4.74 -1.17
N THR A 52 -17.75 4.99 -1.15
CA THR A 52 -17.11 5.82 -0.12
C THR A 52 -17.54 7.30 -0.20
N ALA A 53 -17.58 7.88 -1.40
CA ALA A 53 -17.99 9.28 -1.59
C ALA A 53 -19.43 9.55 -1.14
N TRP A 54 -20.31 8.55 -1.18
CA TRP A 54 -21.68 8.65 -0.64
C TRP A 54 -21.73 9.00 0.85
N SER A 55 -20.69 8.65 1.61
CA SER A 55 -20.54 9.01 3.03
C SER A 55 -19.89 10.39 3.26
N ALA A 56 -19.51 11.12 2.21
CA ALA A 56 -18.82 12.40 2.35
C ALA A 56 -19.78 13.51 2.78
N ASP A 57 -19.32 14.39 3.66
CA ASP A 57 -19.92 15.71 3.91
C ASP A 57 -19.33 16.74 2.94
N ILE A 58 -18.05 16.58 2.58
CA ILE A 58 -17.37 17.35 1.55
C ILE A 58 -16.73 16.39 0.54
N PHE A 59 -17.38 16.21 -0.59
CA PHE A 59 -16.76 15.53 -1.73
C PHE A 59 -15.81 16.51 -2.47
N LEU A 60 -14.78 16.03 -3.16
CA LEU A 60 -13.84 16.82 -3.96
C LEU A 60 -13.55 16.04 -5.27
N PRO A 61 -14.33 16.25 -6.35
CA PRO A 61 -14.23 15.50 -7.60
C PRO A 61 -13.06 16.00 -8.45
N LEU A 62 -11.85 15.81 -7.96
CA LEU A 62 -10.64 16.29 -8.60
C LEU A 62 -10.38 15.59 -9.94
N MET A 63 -9.73 16.32 -10.85
CA MET A 63 -9.17 15.75 -12.06
C MET A 63 -8.03 14.77 -11.69
N PRO A 64 -8.04 13.51 -12.17
CA PRO A 64 -6.96 12.54 -11.89
C PRO A 64 -5.56 13.11 -12.13
N GLY A 65 -4.66 12.93 -11.17
CA GLY A 65 -3.27 13.40 -11.24
C GLY A 65 -3.04 14.82 -10.75
N THR A 66 -4.07 15.52 -10.24
CA THR A 66 -3.97 16.90 -9.71
C THR A 66 -3.93 16.96 -8.19
N ASP A 67 -3.72 15.81 -7.53
CA ASP A 67 -3.73 15.61 -6.08
C ASP A 67 -2.76 16.55 -5.34
N VAL A 68 -1.54 16.74 -5.88
CA VAL A 68 -0.55 17.67 -5.32
C VAL A 68 -1.09 19.09 -5.28
N SER A 69 -1.72 19.56 -6.36
CA SER A 69 -2.30 20.90 -6.44
C SER A 69 -3.43 21.08 -5.42
N LEU A 70 -4.29 20.07 -5.25
CA LEU A 70 -5.35 20.09 -4.25
C LEU A 70 -4.79 20.20 -2.82
N LEU A 71 -3.80 19.36 -2.48
CA LEU A 71 -3.19 19.36 -1.14
C LEU A 71 -2.42 20.66 -0.86
N ASN A 72 -1.69 21.19 -1.84
CA ASN A 72 -1.02 22.48 -1.72
C ASN A 72 -2.02 23.62 -1.50
N ALA A 73 -3.15 23.62 -2.21
CA ALA A 73 -4.18 24.64 -2.01
C ALA A 73 -4.87 24.54 -0.65
N MET A 74 -5.06 23.33 -0.12
CA MET A 74 -5.52 23.18 1.26
C MET A 74 -4.50 23.75 2.26
N MET A 75 -3.22 23.42 2.11
CA MET A 75 -2.15 23.97 2.97
C MET A 75 -2.04 25.49 2.85
N HIS A 76 -2.20 26.04 1.65
CA HIS A 76 -2.25 27.48 1.40
C HIS A 76 -3.32 28.15 2.26
N VAL A 77 -4.56 27.64 2.23
CA VAL A 77 -5.67 28.18 3.02
C VAL A 77 -5.36 28.11 4.51
N ILE A 78 -4.84 26.98 4.99
CA ILE A 78 -4.52 26.76 6.40
C ILE A 78 -3.44 27.73 6.90
N ILE A 79 -2.42 27.99 6.08
CA ILE A 79 -1.35 28.94 6.42
C ILE A 79 -1.87 30.38 6.37
N ARG A 80 -2.55 30.77 5.29
CA ARG A 80 -3.12 32.11 5.10
C ARG A 80 -4.06 32.49 6.23
N GLU A 81 -4.88 31.55 6.70
CA GLU A 81 -5.86 31.76 7.76
C GLU A 81 -5.30 31.48 9.17
N LYS A 82 -4.01 31.16 9.28
CA LYS A 82 -3.33 30.88 10.56
C LYS A 82 -3.98 29.75 11.36
N LEU A 83 -4.45 28.71 10.67
CA LEU A 83 -5.07 27.51 11.25
C LEU A 83 -4.08 26.37 11.50
N HIS A 84 -2.80 26.56 11.16
CA HIS A 84 -1.74 25.58 11.40
C HIS A 84 -1.34 25.54 12.88
N ASN A 85 -0.78 24.41 13.31
CA ASN A 85 -0.36 24.22 14.70
C ASN A 85 1.08 24.72 14.89
N THR A 86 1.24 26.00 15.25
CA THR A 86 2.55 26.65 15.40
C THR A 86 3.45 25.95 16.42
N GLU A 87 2.90 25.49 17.55
CA GLU A 87 3.69 24.80 18.60
C GLU A 87 4.19 23.44 18.11
N PHE A 88 3.33 22.65 17.46
CA PHE A 88 3.74 21.37 16.89
C PHE A 88 4.81 21.56 15.83
N ILE A 89 4.66 22.55 14.94
CA ILE A 89 5.63 22.84 13.90
C ILE A 89 6.99 23.21 14.52
N ALA A 90 7.00 24.14 15.46
CA ALA A 90 8.22 24.63 16.12
C ALA A 90 8.96 23.54 16.90
N ASN A 91 8.23 22.62 17.54
CA ASN A 91 8.81 21.63 18.43
C ASN A 91 9.07 20.27 17.76
N ARG A 92 8.29 19.90 16.74
CA ARG A 92 8.25 18.54 16.20
C ARG A 92 8.55 18.42 14.71
N THR A 93 8.81 19.53 14.00
CA THR A 93 9.04 19.49 12.54
C THR A 93 10.24 20.31 12.09
N THR A 94 10.77 20.06 10.90
CA THR A 94 11.73 20.92 10.20
C THR A 94 11.21 21.19 8.78
N GLY A 95 11.69 22.26 8.13
CA GLY A 95 11.34 22.54 6.72
C GLY A 95 10.02 23.29 6.47
N PHE A 96 9.36 23.81 7.50
CA PHE A 96 8.09 24.55 7.38
C PHE A 96 8.19 25.75 6.42
N ASP A 97 9.21 26.60 6.55
CA ASP A 97 9.33 27.82 5.75
C ASP A 97 9.43 27.52 4.25
N ALA A 98 10.12 26.45 3.87
CA ALA A 98 10.22 26.02 2.48
C ALA A 98 8.87 25.55 1.92
N VAL A 99 8.09 24.79 2.71
CA VAL A 99 6.74 24.40 2.34
C VAL A 99 5.83 25.62 2.23
N ALA A 100 5.87 26.52 3.22
CA ALA A 100 5.08 27.74 3.25
C ALA A 100 5.35 28.62 2.02
N GLN A 101 6.62 28.73 1.61
CA GLN A 101 7.01 29.47 0.42
C GLN A 101 6.43 28.87 -0.86
N VAL A 102 6.47 27.55 -1.03
CA VAL A 102 5.91 26.88 -2.21
C VAL A 102 4.39 27.00 -2.25
N VAL A 103 3.69 26.74 -1.15
CA VAL A 103 2.21 26.72 -1.17
C VAL A 103 1.59 28.12 -1.31
N GLN A 104 2.35 29.20 -1.12
CA GLN A 104 1.86 30.57 -1.39
C GLN A 104 1.34 30.75 -2.82
N SER A 105 1.91 30.04 -3.81
CA SER A 105 1.51 30.12 -5.22
C SER A 105 0.36 29.17 -5.60
N TYR A 106 -0.28 28.51 -4.63
CA TYR A 106 -1.39 27.58 -4.85
C TYR A 106 -2.67 28.13 -4.23
N SER A 107 -3.16 29.27 -4.71
CA SER A 107 -4.45 29.78 -4.25
C SER A 107 -5.58 28.80 -4.61
N PRO A 108 -6.69 28.74 -3.83
CA PRO A 108 -7.84 27.92 -4.17
C PRO A 108 -8.38 28.17 -5.59
N GLU A 109 -8.34 29.41 -6.06
CA GLU A 109 -8.80 29.82 -7.40
C GLU A 109 -7.89 29.29 -8.51
N GLN A 110 -6.56 29.27 -8.28
CA GLN A 110 -5.61 28.64 -9.22
C GLN A 110 -5.78 27.12 -9.23
N ALA A 111 -5.96 26.52 -8.05
CA ALA A 111 -6.19 25.09 -7.94
C ALA A 111 -7.52 24.65 -8.54
N GLU A 112 -8.55 25.49 -8.53
CA GLU A 112 -9.83 25.22 -9.19
C GLU A 112 -9.66 25.01 -10.70
N GLN A 113 -8.80 25.82 -11.35
CA GLN A 113 -8.53 25.68 -12.79
C GLN A 113 -7.85 24.35 -13.14
N LEU A 114 -6.99 23.84 -12.27
CA LEU A 114 -6.26 22.59 -12.49
C LEU A 114 -7.07 21.37 -12.06
N THR A 115 -7.62 21.41 -10.86
CA THR A 115 -8.27 20.27 -10.21
C THR A 115 -9.74 20.14 -10.60
N HIS A 116 -10.36 21.19 -11.11
CA HIS A 116 -11.80 21.33 -11.32
C HIS A 116 -12.65 21.22 -10.02
N VAL A 117 -12.01 21.32 -8.85
CA VAL A 117 -12.70 21.43 -7.56
C VAL A 117 -12.86 22.90 -7.24
N SER A 118 -14.09 23.35 -6.96
CA SER A 118 -14.33 24.77 -6.69
C SER A 118 -13.52 25.28 -5.49
N ALA A 119 -13.04 26.53 -5.58
CA ALA A 119 -12.28 27.19 -4.53
C ALA A 119 -12.98 27.08 -3.16
N ASP A 120 -14.30 27.28 -3.13
CA ASP A 120 -15.13 27.17 -1.91
C ASP A 120 -15.04 25.79 -1.26
N ARG A 121 -15.03 24.71 -2.05
CA ARG A 121 -14.92 23.34 -1.51
C ARG A 121 -13.52 23.06 -0.99
N ILE A 122 -12.49 23.57 -1.68
CA ILE A 122 -11.10 23.48 -1.21
C ILE A 122 -10.96 24.19 0.13
N ILE A 123 -11.48 25.42 0.24
CA ILE A 123 -11.46 26.21 1.48
C ILE A 123 -12.23 25.50 2.59
N ALA A 124 -13.43 24.98 2.31
CA ALA A 124 -14.24 24.26 3.29
C ALA A 124 -13.52 23.00 3.81
N ALA A 125 -12.92 22.21 2.91
CA ALA A 125 -12.16 21.02 3.27
C ALA A 125 -10.92 21.36 4.11
N ALA A 126 -10.19 22.41 3.73
CA ALA A 126 -8.99 22.88 4.44
C ALA A 126 -9.33 23.33 5.86
N ARG A 127 -10.37 24.14 6.02
CA ARG A 127 -10.87 24.59 7.33
C ARG A 127 -11.32 23.40 8.18
N ALA A 128 -12.19 22.54 7.66
CA ALA A 128 -12.71 21.38 8.38
C ALA A 128 -11.58 20.47 8.90
N TYR A 129 -10.57 20.18 8.06
CA TYR A 129 -9.43 19.37 8.47
C TYR A 129 -8.57 20.05 9.55
N ALA A 130 -8.25 21.34 9.37
CA ALA A 130 -7.34 22.05 10.27
C ALA A 130 -7.96 22.36 11.63
N THR A 131 -9.27 22.65 11.69
CA THR A 131 -9.94 22.99 12.95
C THR A 131 -10.43 21.78 13.74
N ALA A 132 -10.38 20.58 13.17
CA ALA A 132 -10.79 19.35 13.85
C ALA A 132 -9.84 19.02 15.01
N LYS A 133 -10.39 18.69 16.18
CA LYS A 133 -9.58 18.34 17.36
C LYS A 133 -8.72 17.11 17.08
N SER A 134 -9.25 16.13 16.35
CA SER A 134 -8.53 14.98 15.82
C SER A 134 -8.90 14.74 14.35
N ALA A 135 -7.89 14.69 13.47
CA ALA A 135 -8.13 14.45 12.05
C ALA A 135 -7.24 13.34 11.49
N SER A 136 -7.86 12.36 10.84
CA SER A 136 -7.16 11.27 10.17
C SER A 136 -7.10 11.48 8.67
N ILE A 137 -5.97 11.13 8.07
CA ILE A 137 -5.83 10.99 6.62
C ILE A 137 -5.89 9.51 6.27
N ILE A 138 -6.73 9.16 5.30
CA ILE A 138 -6.80 7.86 4.64
C ILE A 138 -6.39 8.06 3.18
N TYR A 139 -5.42 7.29 2.69
CA TYR A 139 -5.12 7.25 1.26
C TYR A 139 -4.83 5.83 0.77
N CYS A 140 -4.90 5.62 -0.54
CA CYS A 140 -4.63 4.33 -1.16
C CYS A 140 -4.07 4.53 -2.59
N MET A 141 -4.47 3.68 -3.52
CA MET A 141 -3.87 3.58 -4.85
C MET A 141 -4.14 4.77 -5.76
N GLY A 142 -5.23 5.52 -5.55
CA GLY A 142 -5.46 6.78 -6.27
C GLY A 142 -4.47 7.90 -5.89
N VAL A 143 -3.59 7.63 -4.92
CA VAL A 143 -2.41 8.46 -4.64
C VAL A 143 -1.15 7.77 -5.18
N THR A 144 -0.94 6.50 -4.86
CA THR A 144 0.37 5.85 -5.10
C THR A 144 0.59 5.38 -6.54
N GLN A 145 -0.46 5.16 -7.34
CA GLN A 145 -0.35 4.68 -8.73
C GLN A 145 -0.37 5.84 -9.74
N HIS A 146 0.34 6.92 -9.41
CA HIS A 146 0.54 8.09 -10.24
C HIS A 146 2.03 8.39 -10.37
N THR A 147 2.42 9.09 -11.45
CA THR A 147 3.82 9.51 -11.66
C THR A 147 4.34 10.42 -10.54
N CYS A 148 3.43 11.12 -9.84
CA CYS A 148 3.70 11.98 -8.68
C CYS A 148 3.24 11.36 -7.35
N GLY A 149 3.17 10.03 -7.27
CA GLY A 149 2.62 9.33 -6.12
C GLY A 149 3.43 9.56 -4.83
N THR A 150 4.75 9.57 -4.93
CA THR A 150 5.66 9.84 -3.79
C THR A 150 5.44 11.25 -3.24
N GLU A 151 5.39 12.24 -4.14
CA GLU A 151 5.14 13.65 -3.85
C GLU A 151 3.78 13.84 -3.16
N THR A 152 2.75 13.16 -3.63
CA THR A 152 1.41 13.22 -3.06
C THR A 152 1.37 12.60 -1.65
N VAL A 153 2.09 11.49 -1.42
CA VAL A 153 2.24 10.90 -0.07
C VAL A 153 2.99 11.85 0.87
N ILE A 154 4.05 12.49 0.40
CA ILE A 154 4.79 13.50 1.16
C ILE A 154 3.85 14.67 1.52
N ASN A 155 3.03 15.13 0.59
CA ASN A 155 2.06 16.20 0.87
C ASN A 155 0.96 15.80 1.85
N CYS A 156 0.53 14.53 1.86
CA CYS A 156 -0.33 14.03 2.93
C CYS A 156 0.35 14.12 4.30
N ALA A 157 1.65 13.83 4.38
CA ALA A 157 2.43 13.98 5.60
C ALA A 157 2.65 15.44 5.99
N ASN A 158 2.96 16.33 5.03
CA ASN A 158 3.08 17.77 5.24
C ASN A 158 1.80 18.34 5.84
N LEU A 159 0.64 18.03 5.26
CA LEU A 159 -0.66 18.49 5.75
C LEU A 159 -0.94 18.00 7.18
N ALA A 160 -0.66 16.74 7.50
CA ALA A 160 -0.84 16.22 8.84
C ALA A 160 0.12 16.86 9.86
N MET A 161 1.38 17.10 9.48
CA MET A 161 2.35 17.81 10.33
C MET A 161 1.99 19.29 10.53
N LEU A 162 1.53 19.96 9.47
CA LEU A 162 1.07 21.36 9.50
C LEU A 162 -0.04 21.57 10.54
N CYS A 163 -0.92 20.58 10.71
CA CYS A 163 -2.03 20.64 11.66
C CYS A 163 -1.77 19.89 12.98
N GLY A 164 -0.59 19.30 13.19
CA GLY A 164 -0.29 18.50 14.38
C GLY A 164 -1.18 17.25 14.55
N GLN A 165 -1.59 16.64 13.43
CA GLN A 165 -2.49 15.49 13.36
C GLN A 165 -1.70 14.16 13.26
N ILE A 166 -0.68 13.98 14.09
CA ILE A 166 0.18 12.79 14.15
C ILE A 166 0.52 12.47 15.62
N GLY A 167 0.69 11.18 15.94
CA GLY A 167 1.21 10.75 17.24
C GLY A 167 0.18 10.72 18.36
N ARG A 168 -1.12 10.84 18.04
CA ARG A 168 -2.21 10.85 19.01
C ARG A 168 -3.47 10.13 18.51
N PRO A 169 -4.37 9.69 19.40
CA PRO A 169 -5.58 8.98 19.02
C PRO A 169 -6.46 9.77 18.03
N GLY A 170 -7.07 9.08 17.07
CA GLY A 170 -7.99 9.69 16.09
C GLY A 170 -7.31 10.55 15.02
N THR A 171 -5.98 10.42 14.88
CA THR A 171 -5.20 11.19 13.90
C THR A 171 -4.40 10.29 12.96
N GLY A 172 -3.46 10.90 12.23
CA GLY A 172 -2.41 10.17 11.55
C GLY A 172 -2.57 10.10 10.04
N VAL A 173 -1.60 9.44 9.43
CA VAL A 173 -1.46 9.31 7.98
C VAL A 173 -1.50 7.83 7.65
N ASN A 174 -2.63 7.39 7.08
CA ASN A 174 -2.99 5.98 7.05
C ASN A 174 -3.14 5.47 5.60
N PRO A 175 -2.05 4.97 4.98
CA PRO A 175 -2.17 4.19 3.75
C PRO A 175 -2.95 2.91 4.02
N LEU A 176 -4.07 2.71 3.32
CA LEU A 176 -4.73 1.42 3.31
C LEU A 176 -3.97 0.48 2.37
N ARG A 177 -3.25 -0.47 2.96
CA ARG A 177 -2.58 -1.54 2.23
C ARG A 177 -3.61 -2.49 1.62
N GLY A 178 -3.33 -3.02 0.43
CA GLY A 178 -4.28 -3.83 -0.34
C GLY A 178 -4.34 -5.29 0.09
N GLN A 179 -3.27 -6.05 -0.16
CA GLN A 179 -3.16 -7.46 0.19
C GLN A 179 -3.06 -7.67 1.69
N ASP A 180 -3.57 -8.81 2.14
CA ASP A 180 -3.70 -9.20 3.54
C ASP A 180 -2.37 -9.22 4.31
N ASN A 181 -1.26 -9.51 3.60
CA ASN A 181 0.07 -9.57 4.18
C ASN A 181 1.12 -8.74 3.44
N VAL A 182 0.73 -7.77 2.60
CA VAL A 182 1.74 -6.89 1.93
C VAL A 182 2.56 -6.12 2.97
N GLN A 183 1.97 -5.78 4.11
CA GLN A 183 2.71 -5.16 5.21
C GLN A 183 3.75 -6.14 5.77
N GLY A 184 3.39 -7.41 6.01
CA GLY A 184 4.31 -8.42 6.52
C GLY A 184 5.40 -8.79 5.52
N ALA A 185 5.08 -8.93 4.23
CA ALA A 185 6.06 -9.16 3.18
C ALA A 185 7.12 -8.05 3.14
N CYS A 186 6.70 -6.78 3.19
CA CYS A 186 7.62 -5.65 3.32
C CYS A 186 8.43 -5.70 4.62
N ASP A 187 7.79 -6.06 5.74
CA ASP A 187 8.46 -6.19 7.04
C ASP A 187 9.53 -7.28 7.03
N MET A 188 9.34 -8.35 6.26
CA MET A 188 10.27 -9.48 6.13
C MET A 188 11.33 -9.27 5.02
N GLY A 189 11.41 -8.06 4.46
CA GLY A 189 12.44 -7.75 3.46
C GLY A 189 12.17 -8.34 2.07
N ALA A 190 10.90 -8.61 1.72
CA ALA A 190 10.50 -8.84 0.32
C ALA A 190 10.52 -7.52 -0.47
N LEU A 191 11.66 -6.82 -0.39
CA LEU A 191 11.96 -5.53 -0.99
C LEU A 191 13.43 -5.56 -1.40
N PRO A 192 13.78 -5.14 -2.62
CA PRO A 192 15.14 -5.31 -3.16
C PRO A 192 16.22 -4.55 -2.36
N SER A 193 15.84 -3.58 -1.54
CA SER A 193 16.76 -2.68 -0.84
C SER A 193 16.89 -2.96 0.67
N PHE A 194 16.12 -3.90 1.22
CA PHE A 194 16.03 -4.08 2.67
C PHE A 194 16.06 -5.54 3.10
N TYR A 195 16.80 -5.81 4.17
CA TYR A 195 16.59 -6.96 5.04
C TYR A 195 15.30 -6.80 5.88
N PRO A 196 14.85 -7.85 6.58
CA PRO A 196 13.76 -7.76 7.55
C PRO A 196 13.88 -6.55 8.49
N GLY A 197 12.77 -5.91 8.84
CA GLY A 197 12.74 -4.74 9.71
C GLY A 197 13.14 -3.42 9.06
N TYR A 198 13.11 -3.32 7.72
CA TYR A 198 13.52 -2.14 6.96
C TYR A 198 15.00 -1.76 7.19
N GLN A 199 15.85 -2.77 7.35
CA GLN A 199 17.29 -2.60 7.55
C GLN A 199 17.99 -2.59 6.18
N SER A 200 18.62 -1.48 5.80
CA SER A 200 19.17 -1.29 4.43
C SER A 200 20.28 -2.29 4.09
N VAL A 201 20.23 -2.86 2.88
CA VAL A 201 21.31 -3.74 2.37
C VAL A 201 22.62 -2.99 2.10
N SER A 202 22.53 -1.68 1.84
CA SER A 202 23.69 -0.82 1.62
C SER A 202 24.45 -0.48 2.90
N ASP A 203 23.82 -0.63 4.07
CA ASP A 203 24.46 -0.41 5.37
C ASP A 203 25.37 -1.60 5.71
N SER A 204 26.69 -1.36 5.79
CA SER A 204 27.68 -2.38 6.11
C SER A 204 27.48 -2.98 7.50
N THR A 205 26.97 -2.21 8.46
CA THR A 205 26.68 -2.69 9.82
C THR A 205 25.55 -3.69 9.80
N MET A 206 24.47 -3.37 9.07
CA MET A 206 23.33 -4.27 8.91
C MET A 206 23.74 -5.53 8.14
N ARG A 207 24.50 -5.38 7.05
CA ARG A 207 25.01 -6.53 6.30
C ARG A 207 25.86 -7.46 7.16
N GLY A 208 26.76 -6.93 7.99
CA GLY A 208 27.56 -7.74 8.92
C GLY A 208 26.71 -8.47 9.97
N LYS A 209 25.66 -7.81 10.48
CA LYS A 209 24.69 -8.43 11.39
C LYS A 209 23.97 -9.63 10.76
N PHE A 210 23.44 -9.48 9.54
CA PHE A 210 22.73 -10.57 8.86
C PHE A 210 23.67 -11.69 8.42
N ALA A 211 24.87 -11.36 7.92
CA ALA A 211 25.89 -12.34 7.57
C ALA A 211 26.27 -13.23 8.78
N SER A 212 26.49 -12.60 9.94
CA SER A 212 26.74 -13.31 11.20
C SER A 212 25.53 -14.18 11.62
N ALA A 213 24.31 -13.63 11.51
CA ALA A 213 23.09 -14.36 11.87
C ALA A 213 22.86 -15.61 11.01
N TRP A 214 23.22 -15.54 9.72
CA TRP A 214 23.07 -16.62 8.73
C TRP A 214 24.33 -17.47 8.54
N GLY A 215 25.39 -17.22 9.31
CA GLY A 215 26.61 -18.02 9.24
C GLY A 215 27.35 -17.94 7.90
N CYS A 216 27.22 -16.83 7.16
CA CYS A 216 27.91 -16.62 5.89
C CYS A 216 28.88 -15.43 5.95
N PRO A 217 29.92 -15.39 5.09
CA PRO A 217 30.76 -14.22 4.93
C PRO A 217 29.97 -12.98 4.46
N PRO A 218 30.22 -11.77 5.00
CA PRO A 218 29.46 -10.56 4.62
C PRO A 218 29.56 -10.16 3.15
N ASP A 219 30.61 -10.59 2.45
CA ASP A 219 30.84 -10.37 1.02
C ASP A 219 29.99 -11.28 0.12
N GLN A 220 29.41 -12.36 0.66
CA GLN A 220 28.38 -13.15 -0.05
C GLN A 220 27.02 -12.45 -0.09
N LEU A 221 26.80 -11.45 0.78
CA LEU A 221 25.60 -10.63 0.76
C LEU A 221 25.85 -9.36 -0.07
N SER A 222 24.97 -9.07 -1.03
CA SER A 222 25.10 -7.88 -1.87
C SER A 222 25.00 -6.59 -1.04
N SER A 223 25.86 -5.61 -1.35
CA SER A 223 25.77 -4.24 -0.82
C SER A 223 24.88 -3.32 -1.67
N LYS A 224 24.41 -3.83 -2.81
CA LYS A 224 23.60 -3.10 -3.77
C LYS A 224 22.15 -3.60 -3.70
N PRO A 225 21.17 -2.68 -3.76
CA PRO A 225 19.79 -3.05 -3.98
C PRO A 225 19.63 -3.96 -5.21
N GLY A 226 18.74 -4.93 -5.10
CA GLY A 226 18.27 -5.72 -6.24
C GLY A 226 17.39 -4.91 -7.19
N LEU A 227 16.86 -5.58 -8.21
CA LEU A 227 15.92 -5.00 -9.16
C LEU A 227 14.50 -4.98 -8.59
N THR A 228 13.73 -3.94 -8.88
CA THR A 228 12.28 -3.90 -8.67
C THR A 228 11.55 -4.75 -9.70
N LEU A 229 10.28 -5.10 -9.46
CA LEU A 229 9.47 -5.91 -10.37
C LEU A 229 9.47 -5.38 -11.82
N VAL A 230 9.28 -4.06 -12.00
CA VAL A 230 9.30 -3.43 -13.33
C VAL A 230 10.68 -3.53 -13.98
N GLU A 231 11.75 -3.34 -13.20
CA GLU A 231 13.12 -3.49 -13.68
C GLU A 231 13.45 -4.94 -14.03
N MET A 232 12.93 -5.91 -13.27
CA MET A 232 13.06 -7.35 -13.55
C MET A 232 12.39 -7.71 -14.87
N THR A 233 11.15 -7.27 -15.12
CA THR A 233 10.45 -7.49 -16.39
C THR A 233 11.22 -6.87 -17.56
N ASN A 234 11.69 -5.63 -17.42
CA ASN A 234 12.51 -4.99 -18.45
C ASN A 234 13.86 -5.73 -18.67
N ALA A 235 14.47 -6.24 -17.62
CA ALA A 235 15.73 -6.98 -17.69
C ALA A 235 15.55 -8.36 -18.33
N ALA A 236 14.45 -9.07 -18.05
CA ALA A 236 14.08 -10.30 -18.75
C ALA A 236 13.85 -10.06 -20.24
N ASP A 237 13.12 -9.01 -20.59
CA ASP A 237 12.90 -8.64 -21.99
C ASP A 237 14.22 -8.36 -22.72
N ARG A 238 15.18 -7.68 -22.09
CA ARG A 238 16.53 -7.47 -22.65
C ARG A 238 17.42 -8.71 -22.65
N GLY A 239 17.05 -9.78 -21.96
CA GLY A 239 17.87 -10.98 -21.77
C GLY A 239 18.95 -10.85 -20.68
N ASP A 240 18.89 -9.81 -19.84
CA ASP A 240 19.79 -9.60 -18.70
C ASP A 240 19.44 -10.54 -17.52
N ILE A 241 18.16 -10.92 -17.40
CA ILE A 241 17.69 -11.99 -16.51
C ILE A 241 17.37 -13.21 -17.36
N ARG A 242 17.93 -14.36 -16.99
CA ARG A 242 17.75 -15.63 -17.71
C ARG A 242 16.80 -16.59 -17.01
N ALA A 243 16.61 -16.44 -15.70
CA ALA A 243 15.70 -17.29 -14.94
C ALA A 243 14.92 -16.50 -13.89
N MET A 244 13.68 -16.90 -13.60
CA MET A 244 12.87 -16.34 -12.53
C MET A 244 12.17 -17.43 -11.72
N LEU A 245 12.08 -17.20 -10.41
CA LEU A 245 11.20 -17.91 -9.49
C LEU A 245 10.12 -16.94 -9.02
N ILE A 246 8.87 -17.17 -9.40
CA ILE A 246 7.73 -16.32 -9.01
C ILE A 246 6.89 -17.07 -7.97
N MET A 247 6.67 -16.47 -6.81
CA MET A 247 5.95 -17.10 -5.70
C MET A 247 4.67 -16.35 -5.38
N GLY A 248 3.52 -16.98 -5.60
CA GLY A 248 2.19 -16.46 -5.23
C GLY A 248 1.79 -15.17 -5.96
N GLU A 249 2.30 -14.94 -7.17
CA GLU A 249 2.01 -13.78 -7.99
C GLU A 249 1.68 -14.13 -9.45
N ASN A 250 0.84 -13.30 -10.07
CA ASN A 250 0.44 -13.44 -11.47
C ASN A 250 0.69 -12.13 -12.24
N PRO A 251 1.97 -11.79 -12.53
CA PRO A 251 2.33 -10.53 -13.17
C PRO A 251 1.66 -10.33 -14.53
N ILE A 252 1.35 -11.38 -15.31
CA ILE A 252 0.64 -11.20 -16.60
C ILE A 252 -0.68 -10.44 -16.45
N VAL A 253 -1.39 -10.64 -15.34
CA VAL A 253 -2.67 -9.96 -15.04
C VAL A 253 -2.47 -8.79 -14.08
N GLY A 254 -1.54 -8.93 -13.13
CA GLY A 254 -1.32 -7.96 -12.05
C GLY A 254 -0.53 -6.72 -12.47
N ASP A 255 0.36 -6.85 -13.45
CA ASP A 255 1.30 -5.80 -13.84
C ASP A 255 0.79 -4.97 -15.04
N PRO A 256 1.26 -3.71 -15.18
CA PRO A 256 0.92 -2.89 -16.33
C PRO A 256 1.55 -3.45 -17.62
N ASN A 257 0.88 -3.23 -18.75
CA ASN A 257 1.34 -3.66 -20.08
C ASN A 257 1.53 -5.19 -20.18
N SER A 258 0.44 -5.92 -20.01
CA SER A 258 0.43 -7.40 -20.00
C SER A 258 1.09 -8.04 -21.23
N HIS A 259 1.01 -7.42 -22.41
CA HIS A 259 1.71 -7.89 -23.60
C HIS A 259 3.23 -7.90 -23.42
N HIS A 260 3.79 -6.81 -22.89
CA HIS A 260 5.23 -6.71 -22.62
C HIS A 260 5.66 -7.67 -21.51
N VAL A 261 4.88 -7.77 -20.44
CA VAL A 261 5.15 -8.73 -19.35
C VAL A 261 5.19 -10.16 -19.88
N LYS A 262 4.18 -10.55 -20.66
CA LYS A 262 4.13 -11.88 -21.29
C LYS A 262 5.37 -12.12 -22.17
N GLN A 263 5.71 -11.18 -23.05
CA GLN A 263 6.88 -11.30 -23.92
C GLN A 263 8.19 -11.41 -23.13
N ALA A 264 8.31 -10.67 -22.02
CA ALA A 264 9.49 -10.72 -21.16
C ALA A 264 9.64 -12.11 -20.49
N LEU A 265 8.53 -12.68 -20.00
CA LEU A 265 8.54 -14.01 -19.39
C LEU A 265 8.85 -15.12 -20.42
N GLU A 266 8.31 -15.01 -21.65
CA GLU A 266 8.62 -15.95 -22.75
C GLU A 266 10.08 -15.91 -23.21
N ARG A 267 10.85 -14.87 -22.84
CA ARG A 267 12.28 -14.75 -23.17
C ARG A 267 13.21 -15.35 -22.12
N LEU A 268 12.70 -15.75 -20.96
CA LEU A 268 13.50 -16.42 -19.95
C LEU A 268 13.95 -17.79 -20.48
N ASP A 269 15.15 -18.21 -20.10
CA ASP A 269 15.60 -19.59 -20.33
C ASP A 269 14.90 -20.57 -19.38
N PHE A 270 14.43 -20.07 -18.23
CA PHE A 270 13.76 -20.87 -17.21
C PHE A 270 12.81 -20.04 -16.35
N LEU A 271 11.56 -20.47 -16.24
CA LEU A 271 10.55 -19.91 -15.35
C LEU A 271 10.00 -21.00 -14.42
N ALA A 272 10.21 -20.82 -13.12
CA ALA A 272 9.54 -21.61 -12.09
C ALA A 272 8.51 -20.77 -11.34
N VAL A 273 7.39 -21.37 -10.99
CA VAL A 273 6.35 -20.72 -10.19
C VAL A 273 5.99 -21.57 -8.96
N ILE A 274 5.82 -20.92 -7.82
CA ILE A 274 5.22 -21.51 -6.60
C ILE A 274 3.81 -20.94 -6.49
N GLU A 275 2.79 -21.75 -6.76
CA GLU A 275 1.45 -21.23 -7.01
C GLU A 275 0.34 -22.18 -6.57
N LEU A 276 -0.79 -21.60 -6.15
CA LEU A 276 -1.96 -22.34 -5.67
C LEU A 276 -2.85 -22.84 -6.83
N PHE A 277 -2.94 -22.08 -7.92
CA PHE A 277 -3.77 -22.39 -9.08
C PHE A 277 -3.02 -22.20 -10.38
N MET A 278 -3.41 -22.92 -11.43
CA MET A 278 -2.96 -22.59 -12.79
C MET A 278 -3.44 -21.17 -13.16
N SER A 279 -2.50 -20.22 -13.10
CA SER A 279 -2.66 -18.82 -13.45
C SER A 279 -2.08 -18.56 -14.84
N GLU A 280 -2.37 -17.41 -15.44
CA GLU A 280 -1.81 -17.02 -16.74
C GLU A 280 -0.28 -17.03 -16.71
N THR A 281 0.33 -16.66 -15.58
CA THR A 281 1.79 -16.74 -15.40
C THR A 281 2.26 -18.20 -15.27
N ALA A 282 1.53 -19.04 -14.53
CA ALA A 282 1.88 -20.46 -14.40
C ALA A 282 1.78 -21.23 -15.71
N GLU A 283 0.88 -20.83 -16.63
CA GLU A 283 0.77 -21.42 -17.97
C GLU A 283 2.03 -21.22 -18.83
N LEU A 284 2.87 -20.24 -18.51
CA LEU A 284 4.15 -20.00 -19.18
C LEU A 284 5.34 -20.68 -18.47
N ALA A 285 5.14 -21.25 -17.29
CA ALA A 285 6.23 -21.77 -16.47
C ALA A 285 6.73 -23.12 -16.99
N ASP A 286 8.05 -23.31 -16.94
CA ASP A 286 8.68 -24.61 -17.18
C ASP A 286 8.42 -25.58 -16.03
N VAL A 287 8.33 -25.04 -14.80
CA VAL A 287 8.05 -25.81 -13.59
C VAL A 287 7.02 -25.10 -12.73
N ILE A 288 6.02 -25.86 -12.27
CA ILE A 288 5.00 -25.39 -11.33
C ILE A 288 5.13 -26.21 -10.05
N LEU A 289 5.34 -25.52 -8.94
CA LEU A 289 5.46 -26.10 -7.60
C LEU A 289 4.16 -25.79 -6.83
N PRO A 290 3.35 -26.79 -6.48
CA PRO A 290 2.04 -26.57 -5.87
C PRO A 290 2.18 -25.99 -4.46
N ALA A 291 1.58 -24.81 -4.25
CA ALA A 291 1.56 -24.13 -2.97
C ALA A 291 0.28 -24.45 -2.18
N ALA A 292 0.40 -24.66 -0.88
CA ALA A 292 -0.74 -24.87 0.00
C ALA A 292 -1.62 -23.59 0.12
N SER A 293 -2.92 -23.75 0.39
CA SER A 293 -3.82 -22.60 0.55
C SER A 293 -3.71 -21.96 1.94
N PHE A 294 -4.32 -20.78 2.13
CA PHE A 294 -4.35 -20.14 3.46
C PHE A 294 -5.05 -21.01 4.54
N ALA A 295 -5.94 -21.92 4.14
CA ALA A 295 -6.65 -22.82 5.04
C ALA A 295 -5.79 -24.05 5.40
N GLU A 296 -4.71 -24.29 4.68
CA GLU A 296 -3.78 -25.40 4.88
C GLU A 296 -2.52 -24.97 5.63
N LYS A 297 -2.25 -23.66 5.63
CA LYS A 297 -1.05 -23.05 6.21
C LYS A 297 -1.30 -22.53 7.63
N ARG A 298 -0.24 -22.59 8.44
CA ARG A 298 -0.12 -21.84 9.71
C ARG A 298 0.96 -20.77 9.58
N GLY A 299 1.02 -19.86 10.53
CA GLY A 299 2.05 -18.81 10.60
C GLY A 299 1.46 -17.46 10.94
N THR A 300 1.98 -16.40 10.32
CA THR A 300 1.53 -15.03 10.64
C THR A 300 1.16 -14.20 9.41
N LYS A 301 0.23 -13.27 9.62
CA LYS A 301 -0.01 -12.15 8.71
C LYS A 301 0.09 -10.84 9.47
N THR A 302 0.54 -9.80 8.78
CA THR A 302 0.59 -8.45 9.31
C THR A 302 -0.43 -7.58 8.58
N ALA A 303 -1.44 -7.11 9.31
CA ALA A 303 -2.50 -6.25 8.79
C ALA A 303 -1.98 -4.84 8.43
N THR A 304 -2.81 -4.05 7.72
CA THR A 304 -2.48 -2.68 7.27
C THR A 304 -2.06 -1.73 8.40
N ASP A 305 -2.51 -1.98 9.63
CA ASP A 305 -2.13 -1.23 10.83
C ASP A 305 -0.92 -1.82 11.57
N ARG A 306 -0.08 -2.62 10.89
CA ARG A 306 1.14 -3.27 11.41
C ARG A 306 0.88 -4.34 12.45
N ARG A 307 -0.35 -4.82 12.52
CA ARG A 307 -0.74 -5.81 13.50
C ARG A 307 -0.43 -7.21 13.04
N VAL A 308 0.50 -7.86 13.73
CA VAL A 308 0.86 -9.26 13.50
C VAL A 308 -0.20 -10.14 14.14
N GLN A 309 -0.74 -11.08 13.37
CA GLN A 309 -1.79 -12.01 13.79
C GLN A 309 -1.35 -13.44 13.49
N TRP A 310 -1.63 -14.36 14.41
CA TRP A 310 -1.44 -15.78 14.19
C TRP A 310 -2.57 -16.31 13.30
N MET A 311 -2.20 -17.17 12.36
CA MET A 311 -3.14 -17.99 11.60
C MET A 311 -2.83 -19.46 11.86
N GLU A 312 -3.88 -20.23 12.09
CA GLU A 312 -3.79 -21.68 12.22
C GLU A 312 -4.34 -22.35 10.97
N HIS A 313 -3.79 -23.52 10.64
CA HIS A 313 -4.34 -24.35 9.58
C HIS A 313 -5.73 -24.89 9.99
N ALA A 314 -6.65 -24.94 9.03
CA ALA A 314 -7.99 -25.51 9.21
C ALA A 314 -8.08 -26.94 8.65
N ILE A 315 -7.27 -27.26 7.65
CA ILE A 315 -7.17 -28.57 7.00
C ILE A 315 -5.71 -28.90 6.72
N ALA A 316 -5.40 -30.18 6.43
CA ALA A 316 -4.07 -30.56 5.96
C ALA A 316 -3.87 -30.12 4.48
N PRO A 317 -2.62 -29.86 4.05
CA PRO A 317 -2.31 -29.60 2.64
C PRO A 317 -2.87 -30.67 1.71
N LEU A 318 -3.40 -30.24 0.57
CA LEU A 318 -4.05 -31.12 -0.39
C LEU A 318 -3.07 -31.60 -1.47
N GLY A 319 -3.14 -32.88 -1.82
CA GLY A 319 -2.27 -33.48 -2.84
C GLY A 319 -0.80 -33.40 -2.43
N GLU A 320 0.03 -32.87 -3.34
CA GLU A 320 1.48 -32.65 -3.11
C GLU A 320 1.79 -31.19 -2.73
N ALA A 321 0.76 -30.40 -2.36
CA ALA A 321 0.96 -29.02 -1.99
C ALA A 321 1.72 -28.90 -0.66
N HIS A 322 2.68 -27.96 -0.61
CA HIS A 322 3.47 -27.66 0.58
C HIS A 322 3.37 -26.19 0.97
N HIS A 323 3.77 -25.87 2.20
CA HIS A 323 3.96 -24.48 2.62
C HIS A 323 5.07 -23.86 1.76
N ASP A 324 4.95 -22.58 1.39
CA ASP A 324 5.89 -21.98 0.43
C ASP A 324 7.32 -21.98 0.98
N TRP A 325 7.48 -21.74 2.30
CA TRP A 325 8.78 -21.80 2.96
C TRP A 325 9.43 -23.19 2.87
N ARG A 326 8.63 -24.27 2.92
CA ARG A 326 9.12 -25.64 2.79
C ARG A 326 9.62 -25.90 1.37
N VAL A 327 8.86 -25.45 0.37
CA VAL A 327 9.27 -25.52 -1.05
C VAL A 327 10.60 -24.78 -1.27
N VAL A 328 10.77 -23.60 -0.67
CA VAL A 328 12.04 -22.84 -0.73
C VAL A 328 13.18 -23.61 -0.05
N CYS A 329 12.94 -24.21 1.12
CA CYS A 329 13.95 -25.01 1.82
C CYS A 329 14.34 -26.28 1.03
N ASP A 330 13.38 -26.94 0.39
CA ASP A 330 13.63 -28.11 -0.47
C ASP A 330 14.44 -27.74 -1.71
N LEU A 331 14.13 -26.60 -2.34
CA LEU A 331 14.94 -26.08 -3.45
C LEU A 331 16.36 -25.76 -2.98
N ALA A 332 16.52 -25.09 -1.84
CA ALA A 332 17.83 -24.81 -1.26
C ALA A 332 18.61 -26.10 -0.99
N TYR A 333 17.94 -27.15 -0.51
CA TYR A 333 18.56 -28.45 -0.31
C TYR A 333 19.10 -29.06 -1.62
N GLN A 334 18.30 -29.04 -2.69
CA GLN A 334 18.72 -29.56 -4.01
C GLN A 334 19.89 -28.75 -4.61
N LEU A 335 20.01 -27.47 -4.24
CA LEU A 335 21.10 -26.59 -4.66
C LEU A 335 22.35 -26.67 -3.77
N GLY A 336 22.36 -27.54 -2.74
CA GLY A 336 23.48 -27.67 -1.80
C GLY A 336 23.61 -26.50 -0.81
N LEU A 337 22.52 -25.76 -0.59
CA LEU A 337 22.42 -24.61 0.32
C LEU A 337 21.76 -24.97 1.66
N SER A 338 21.56 -26.25 1.95
CA SER A 338 20.87 -26.76 3.14
C SER A 338 21.31 -26.10 4.45
N PRO A 339 22.62 -25.86 4.72
CA PRO A 339 23.05 -25.27 6.00
C PRO A 339 22.48 -23.88 6.32
N TYR A 340 21.90 -23.18 5.33
CA TYR A 340 21.28 -21.86 5.49
C TYR A 340 19.75 -21.92 5.65
N PHE A 341 19.12 -23.08 5.49
CA PHE A 341 17.67 -23.26 5.37
C PHE A 341 17.14 -24.44 6.22
N GLU A 342 17.81 -24.77 7.33
CA GLU A 342 17.39 -25.83 8.23
C GLU A 342 16.27 -25.34 9.16
N TYR A 343 15.02 -25.51 8.72
CA TYR A 343 13.82 -25.20 9.49
C TYR A 343 12.86 -26.39 9.52
N GLU A 344 12.36 -26.74 10.71
CA GLU A 344 11.36 -27.79 10.92
C GLU A 344 9.93 -27.23 10.92
N ASN A 345 9.76 -25.97 11.32
CA ASN A 345 8.44 -25.35 11.54
C ASN A 345 8.49 -23.81 11.47
N GLU A 346 7.32 -23.18 11.45
CA GLU A 346 7.18 -21.72 11.41
C GLU A 346 7.67 -21.02 12.67
N GLU A 347 7.62 -21.67 13.83
CA GLU A 347 8.10 -21.11 15.10
C GLU A 347 9.61 -20.83 15.05
N GLU A 348 10.41 -21.70 14.45
CA GLU A 348 11.85 -21.51 14.27
C GLU A 348 12.16 -20.34 13.33
N ILE A 349 11.45 -20.26 12.21
CA ILE A 349 11.55 -19.12 11.28
C ILE A 349 11.19 -17.82 12.02
N PHE A 350 10.11 -17.83 12.81
CA PHE A 350 9.70 -16.67 13.58
C PHE A 350 10.70 -16.31 14.68
N ALA A 351 11.33 -17.29 15.33
CA ALA A 351 12.37 -17.08 16.33
C ALA A 351 13.60 -16.40 15.70
N GLU A 352 14.00 -16.82 14.50
CA GLU A 352 15.04 -16.12 13.74
C GLU A 352 14.60 -14.67 13.42
N ILE A 353 13.39 -14.48 12.90
CA ILE A 353 12.86 -13.14 12.60
C ILE A 353 12.95 -12.23 13.84
N ALA A 354 12.50 -12.71 15.01
CA ALA A 354 12.56 -11.98 16.27
C ALA A 354 13.99 -11.63 16.69
N ARG A 355 14.95 -12.52 16.44
CA ARG A 355 16.40 -12.31 16.70
C ARG A 355 16.99 -11.22 15.81
N VAL A 356 16.67 -11.23 14.51
CA VAL A 356 17.29 -10.31 13.53
C VAL A 356 16.50 -9.00 13.34
N THR A 357 15.27 -8.93 13.82
CA THR A 357 14.37 -7.77 13.68
C THR A 357 13.97 -7.22 15.06
N PRO A 358 14.69 -6.22 15.62
CA PRO A 358 14.43 -5.71 16.96
C PRO A 358 12.99 -5.22 17.20
N SER A 359 12.31 -4.71 16.16
CA SER A 359 10.91 -4.28 16.28
C SER A 359 9.92 -5.44 16.42
N TYR A 360 10.34 -6.69 16.22
CA TYR A 360 9.54 -7.90 16.39
C TYR A 360 9.99 -8.74 17.60
N ALA A 361 11.07 -8.36 18.30
CA ALA A 361 11.72 -9.19 19.31
C ALA A 361 10.80 -9.63 20.47
N GLY A 362 9.78 -8.84 20.79
CA GLY A 362 8.77 -9.18 21.79
C GLY A 362 7.65 -10.09 21.28
N ILE A 363 7.48 -10.25 19.97
CA ILE A 363 6.39 -11.02 19.39
C ILE A 363 6.83 -12.49 19.36
N THR A 364 5.95 -13.40 19.80
CA THR A 364 6.17 -14.85 19.68
C THR A 364 4.87 -15.53 19.26
N PRO A 365 4.95 -16.71 18.60
CA PRO A 365 3.75 -17.50 18.27
C PRO A 365 2.83 -17.71 19.47
N ALA A 366 3.38 -18.09 20.63
CA ALA A 366 2.62 -18.27 21.86
C ALA A 366 1.92 -16.98 22.32
N ARG A 367 2.57 -15.81 22.24
CA ARG A 367 1.93 -14.53 22.58
C ARG A 367 0.82 -14.17 21.59
N LEU A 368 1.02 -14.43 20.31
CA LEU A 368 0.00 -14.16 19.28
C LEU A 368 -1.22 -15.08 19.45
N GLN A 369 -1.00 -16.37 19.75
CA GLN A 369 -2.08 -17.32 20.05
C GLN A 369 -2.86 -16.90 21.31
N ALA A 370 -2.17 -16.41 22.34
CA ALA A 370 -2.79 -15.86 23.55
C ALA A 370 -3.43 -14.46 23.34
N THR A 371 -3.18 -13.82 22.19
CA THR A 371 -3.68 -12.47 21.85
C THR A 371 -4.42 -12.52 20.51
N PRO A 372 -5.68 -13.01 20.47
CA PRO A 372 -6.42 -13.20 19.21
C PRO A 372 -6.53 -11.94 18.35
N GLY A 373 -6.52 -10.77 19.01
CA GLY A 373 -6.56 -9.47 18.35
C GLY A 373 -5.27 -9.09 17.62
N GLY A 374 -4.15 -9.80 17.82
CA GLY A 374 -2.82 -9.52 17.27
C GLY A 374 -2.03 -8.44 18.02
N ILE A 375 -0.73 -8.34 17.72
CA ILE A 375 0.21 -7.40 18.34
C ILE A 375 0.74 -6.41 17.29
N PRO A 376 0.56 -5.09 17.44
CA PRO A 376 1.12 -4.10 16.52
C PRO A 376 2.60 -3.92 16.77
N TRP A 377 3.42 -4.10 15.74
CA TRP A 377 4.84 -3.74 15.83
C TRP A 377 5.03 -2.22 15.67
N PRO A 378 6.05 -1.60 16.30
CA PRO A 378 7.10 -2.23 17.11
C PRO A 378 6.65 -2.89 18.43
N CYS A 379 7.31 -3.99 18.79
CA CYS A 379 7.19 -4.69 20.07
C CYS A 379 8.60 -5.21 20.43
N PRO A 380 9.43 -4.40 21.11
CA PRO A 380 10.85 -4.71 21.31
C PRO A 380 11.12 -5.75 22.40
N SER A 381 10.16 -6.06 23.28
CA SER A 381 10.34 -6.99 24.39
C SER A 381 9.05 -7.75 24.72
N ALA A 382 9.19 -8.89 25.41
CA ALA A 382 8.08 -9.78 25.73
C ALA A 382 7.02 -9.16 26.67
N ASP A 383 7.40 -8.17 27.46
CA ASP A 383 6.52 -7.38 28.33
C ASP A 383 5.91 -6.15 27.62
N HIS A 384 6.45 -5.74 26.46
CA HIS A 384 5.91 -4.63 25.70
C HIS A 384 4.55 -4.99 25.07
N PRO A 385 3.51 -4.15 25.20
CA PRO A 385 2.16 -4.46 24.69
C PRO A 385 2.02 -4.33 23.16
N GLY A 386 3.06 -3.81 22.50
CA GLY A 386 3.06 -3.39 21.10
C GLY A 386 2.82 -1.88 20.95
N THR A 387 3.07 -1.34 19.77
CA THR A 387 2.97 0.09 19.49
C THR A 387 1.82 0.38 18.51
N PRO A 388 0.58 0.56 19.01
CA PRO A 388 -0.58 0.82 18.15
C PRO A 388 -0.48 2.15 17.40
N ILE A 389 -0.01 3.21 18.07
CA ILE A 389 0.15 4.56 17.52
C ILE A 389 1.63 4.87 17.43
N LEU A 390 2.10 5.18 16.21
CA LEU A 390 3.48 5.62 15.97
C LEU A 390 3.64 7.10 16.30
N TYR A 391 4.88 7.48 16.61
CA TYR A 391 5.31 8.87 16.79
C TYR A 391 4.67 9.60 17.98
N THR A 392 4.30 8.88 19.03
CA THR A 392 3.88 9.48 20.31
C THR A 392 5.01 10.35 20.89
N ASP A 393 6.23 9.81 20.94
CA ASP A 393 7.39 10.41 21.63
C ASP A 393 8.41 11.08 20.69
N GLY A 394 8.12 11.12 19.38
CA GLY A 394 9.03 11.69 18.38
C GLY A 394 8.99 10.93 17.05
N PHE A 395 9.53 11.55 15.99
CA PHE A 395 9.74 10.89 14.71
C PHE A 395 11.03 10.05 14.72
N LYS A 396 11.17 9.11 13.78
CA LYS A 396 12.35 8.22 13.68
C LYS A 396 13.64 8.89 13.18
N LYS A 397 13.70 10.22 13.15
CA LYS A 397 14.92 10.97 12.78
C LYS A 397 15.81 11.15 14.01
N PRO A 398 17.13 11.34 13.84
CA PRO A 398 18.04 11.50 14.98
C PRO A 398 17.66 12.63 15.95
N ASP A 399 17.06 13.70 15.43
CA ASP A 399 16.58 14.86 16.21
C ASP A 399 15.12 14.71 16.71
N GLY A 400 14.46 13.59 16.41
CA GLY A 400 13.07 13.34 16.76
C GLY A 400 12.04 14.15 15.98
N ARG A 401 12.44 14.95 14.97
CA ARG A 401 11.56 15.87 14.23
C ARG A 401 11.15 15.30 12.87
N GLY A 402 9.92 15.60 12.46
CA GLY A 402 9.36 15.25 11.16
C GLY A 402 9.86 16.23 10.09
N VAL A 403 10.19 15.74 8.90
CA VAL A 403 10.70 16.58 7.83
C VAL A 403 9.54 17.00 6.93
N MET A 404 9.20 18.28 6.93
CA MET A 404 8.31 18.87 5.94
C MET A 404 9.12 19.15 4.67
N THR A 405 8.58 18.78 3.52
CA THR A 405 9.30 18.85 2.23
C THR A 405 8.50 19.67 1.23
N PRO A 406 9.06 20.72 0.61
CA PRO A 406 8.36 21.48 -0.43
C PRO A 406 8.08 20.59 -1.64
N ILE A 407 6.83 20.58 -2.10
CA ILE A 407 6.39 19.79 -3.24
C ILE A 407 5.67 20.70 -4.22
N GLU A 408 6.17 20.74 -5.45
CA GLU A 408 5.52 21.41 -6.57
C GLU A 408 4.70 20.43 -7.40
N TYR A 409 3.59 20.93 -7.95
CA TYR A 409 2.80 20.17 -8.91
C TYR A 409 3.55 20.09 -10.25
N HIS A 410 3.62 18.89 -10.78
CA HIS A 410 4.03 18.64 -12.15
C HIS A 410 2.94 17.83 -12.86
N GLN A 411 2.69 18.19 -14.12
CA GLN A 411 1.68 17.54 -14.93
C GLN A 411 2.02 16.07 -15.19
N ALA A 412 1.01 15.20 -15.16
CA ALA A 412 1.18 13.79 -15.45
C ALA A 412 1.76 13.58 -16.86
N VAL A 413 2.64 12.58 -17.02
CA VAL A 413 3.26 12.26 -18.32
C VAL A 413 2.21 11.86 -19.36
N GLU A 414 1.20 11.09 -18.94
CA GLU A 414 0.11 10.68 -19.81
C GLU A 414 -0.97 11.77 -19.86
N GLN A 415 -1.13 12.40 -21.02
CA GLN A 415 -2.16 13.42 -21.26
C GLN A 415 -3.16 12.94 -22.32
N THR A 416 -4.38 13.48 -22.20
CA THR A 416 -5.41 13.32 -23.25
C THR A 416 -4.98 14.06 -24.51
N SER A 417 -5.53 13.63 -25.65
CA SER A 417 -5.29 14.23 -26.95
C SER A 417 -6.56 14.16 -27.80
N ALA A 418 -6.53 14.72 -29.01
CA ALA A 418 -7.65 14.57 -29.95
C ALA A 418 -7.93 13.10 -30.30
N GLU A 419 -6.88 12.26 -30.37
CA GLU A 419 -7.00 10.82 -30.66
C GLU A 419 -7.42 10.01 -29.42
N TYR A 420 -6.96 10.40 -28.23
CA TYR A 420 -7.28 9.77 -26.96
C TYR A 420 -7.90 10.80 -25.99
N PRO A 421 -9.19 11.14 -26.17
CA PRO A 421 -9.81 12.28 -25.48
C PRO A 421 -10.34 11.97 -24.07
N LEU A 422 -10.27 10.72 -23.63
CA LEU A 422 -10.83 10.26 -22.36
C LEU A 422 -9.72 9.78 -21.42
N VAL A 423 -9.89 10.04 -20.12
CA VAL A 423 -9.05 9.46 -19.07
C VAL A 423 -9.60 8.12 -18.65
N LEU A 424 -8.76 7.09 -18.70
CA LEU A 424 -9.06 5.76 -18.18
C LEU A 424 -8.55 5.66 -16.75
N THR A 425 -9.41 5.21 -15.84
CA THR A 425 -9.03 4.80 -14.48
C THR A 425 -9.43 3.35 -14.29
N ASN A 426 -8.59 2.58 -13.61
CA ASN A 426 -8.95 1.24 -13.16
C ASN A 426 -9.39 1.29 -11.69
N GLY A 427 -10.05 0.22 -11.25
CA GLY A 427 -10.55 0.12 -9.90
C GLY A 427 -10.82 -1.33 -9.56
N ARG A 428 -11.49 -1.53 -8.42
CA ARG A 428 -11.86 -2.85 -7.92
C ARG A 428 -13.36 -2.89 -7.69
N VAL A 429 -13.87 -4.11 -7.54
CA VAL A 429 -15.25 -4.40 -7.16
C VAL A 429 -15.21 -5.27 -5.92
N VAL A 430 -16.20 -5.14 -5.05
CA VAL A 430 -16.23 -5.86 -3.75
C VAL A 430 -16.24 -7.39 -3.89
N MET A 431 -16.79 -7.93 -4.99
CA MET A 431 -16.99 -9.37 -5.16
C MET A 431 -15.73 -10.12 -5.60
N HIS A 432 -14.80 -9.45 -6.27
CA HIS A 432 -13.62 -10.08 -6.87
C HIS A 432 -12.33 -9.42 -6.40
N TYR A 433 -11.33 -10.25 -6.13
CA TYR A 433 -10.06 -9.82 -5.57
C TYR A 433 -8.94 -9.81 -6.62
N ASN A 434 -8.44 -8.62 -6.97
CA ASN A 434 -7.36 -8.39 -7.94
C ASN A 434 -7.55 -9.21 -9.24
N ALA A 435 -6.60 -10.07 -9.60
CA ALA A 435 -6.67 -10.93 -10.80
C ALA A 435 -7.83 -11.93 -10.79
N GLY A 436 -8.45 -12.18 -9.62
CA GLY A 436 -9.59 -13.06 -9.50
C GLY A 436 -9.24 -14.55 -9.44
N ALA A 437 -7.95 -14.91 -9.38
CA ALA A 437 -7.48 -16.30 -9.39
C ALA A 437 -8.16 -17.20 -8.33
N MET A 438 -8.46 -16.64 -7.15
CA MET A 438 -9.22 -17.31 -6.09
C MET A 438 -10.74 -17.06 -6.23
N THR A 439 -11.15 -15.80 -6.35
CA THR A 439 -12.56 -15.37 -6.17
C THR A 439 -13.46 -15.73 -7.35
N ARG A 440 -12.93 -15.77 -8.58
CA ARG A 440 -13.68 -16.20 -9.76
C ARG A 440 -13.96 -17.71 -9.78
N ARG A 441 -13.30 -18.48 -8.91
CA ARG A 441 -13.58 -19.92 -8.73
C ARG A 441 -14.72 -20.18 -7.75
N THR A 442 -15.19 -19.14 -7.05
CA THR A 442 -16.31 -19.23 -6.12
C THR A 442 -17.63 -18.92 -6.84
N ARG A 443 -18.47 -19.94 -7.05
CA ARG A 443 -19.76 -19.81 -7.74
C ARG A 443 -20.64 -18.67 -7.22
N ALA A 444 -20.71 -18.49 -5.90
CA ALA A 444 -21.53 -17.43 -5.30
C ALA A 444 -21.04 -16.02 -5.66
N LEU A 445 -19.72 -15.82 -5.79
CA LEU A 445 -19.13 -14.53 -6.16
C LEU A 445 -19.29 -14.28 -7.66
N MET A 446 -19.03 -15.30 -8.49
CA MET A 446 -19.25 -15.23 -9.94
C MET A 446 -20.71 -14.95 -10.32
N ASN A 447 -21.67 -15.53 -9.60
CA ASN A 447 -23.08 -15.26 -9.86
C ASN A 447 -23.48 -13.81 -9.55
N ARG A 448 -22.78 -13.14 -8.63
CA ARG A 448 -23.05 -11.74 -8.28
C ARG A 448 -22.40 -10.75 -9.23
N GLU A 449 -21.19 -11.04 -9.70
CA GLU A 449 -20.47 -10.20 -10.64
C GLU A 449 -19.83 -11.08 -11.73
N PRO A 450 -20.57 -11.44 -12.79
CA PRO A 450 -20.10 -12.42 -13.77
C PRO A 450 -19.16 -11.84 -14.83
N SER A 451 -19.03 -10.52 -14.92
CA SER A 451 -18.36 -9.87 -16.05
C SER A 451 -17.59 -8.63 -15.62
N LEU A 452 -16.53 -8.31 -16.38
CA LEU A 452 -15.87 -7.02 -16.30
C LEU A 452 -16.75 -5.97 -16.98
N PHE A 453 -16.71 -4.74 -16.48
CA PHE A 453 -17.46 -3.63 -17.06
C PHE A 453 -16.62 -2.34 -17.05
N VAL A 454 -16.98 -1.43 -17.96
CA VAL A 454 -16.44 -0.07 -18.01
C VAL A 454 -17.55 0.89 -17.62
N GLN A 455 -17.27 1.79 -16.68
CA GLN A 455 -18.20 2.85 -16.30
C GLN A 455 -17.90 4.10 -17.13
N LEU A 456 -18.92 4.62 -17.82
CA LEU A 456 -18.82 5.83 -18.63
C LEU A 456 -19.83 6.87 -18.14
N ASN A 457 -19.41 8.14 -18.07
CA ASN A 457 -20.33 9.22 -17.75
C ASN A 457 -21.47 9.30 -18.79
N PRO A 458 -22.75 9.48 -18.38
CA PRO A 458 -23.88 9.50 -19.31
C PRO A 458 -23.80 10.56 -20.43
N GLU A 459 -23.25 11.75 -20.13
CA GLU A 459 -23.06 12.81 -21.14
C GLU A 459 -21.95 12.45 -22.12
N THR A 460 -20.87 11.84 -21.63
CA THR A 460 -19.81 11.28 -22.47
C THR A 460 -20.36 10.17 -23.36
N ALA A 461 -21.15 9.24 -22.81
CA ALA A 461 -21.80 8.17 -23.57
C ALA A 461 -22.70 8.74 -24.67
N LYS A 462 -23.51 9.76 -24.37
CA LYS A 462 -24.35 10.46 -25.34
C LYS A 462 -23.51 11.14 -26.44
N ARG A 463 -22.41 11.80 -26.08
CA ARG A 463 -21.49 12.47 -27.03
C ARG A 463 -20.89 11.49 -28.05
N TYR A 464 -20.56 10.28 -27.61
CA TYR A 464 -19.96 9.24 -28.46
C TYR A 464 -20.97 8.22 -29.01
N GLY A 465 -22.27 8.39 -28.76
CA GLY A 465 -23.29 7.44 -29.22
C GLY A 465 -23.17 6.04 -28.61
N ILE A 466 -22.62 5.93 -27.39
CA ILE A 466 -22.40 4.65 -26.70
C ILE A 466 -23.61 4.33 -25.82
N THR A 467 -24.12 3.10 -25.93
CA THR A 467 -25.19 2.56 -25.09
C THR A 467 -24.67 1.40 -24.23
N ASN A 468 -25.49 0.94 -23.28
CA ASN A 468 -25.17 -0.26 -22.51
C ASN A 468 -24.97 -1.47 -23.44
N GLY A 469 -23.89 -2.23 -23.23
CA GLY A 469 -23.51 -3.35 -24.08
C GLY A 469 -22.00 -3.58 -24.04
N LEU A 470 -21.48 -4.22 -25.09
CA LEU A 470 -20.04 -4.41 -25.26
C LEU A 470 -19.39 -3.12 -25.78
N ALA A 471 -18.23 -2.78 -25.20
CA ALA A 471 -17.42 -1.66 -25.63
C ALA A 471 -15.98 -2.12 -25.87
N LYS A 472 -15.31 -1.49 -26.84
CA LYS A 472 -13.87 -1.63 -27.06
C LYS A 472 -13.17 -0.39 -26.50
N VAL A 473 -12.24 -0.60 -25.58
CA VAL A 473 -11.35 0.47 -25.08
C VAL A 473 -10.08 0.45 -25.91
N ILE A 474 -9.77 1.56 -26.56
CA ILE A 474 -8.55 1.71 -27.38
C ILE A 474 -7.60 2.64 -26.60
N THR A 475 -6.37 2.16 -26.40
CA THR A 475 -5.30 2.92 -25.73
C THR A 475 -4.06 2.97 -26.61
N ARG A 476 -3.01 3.64 -26.15
CA ARG A 476 -1.69 3.65 -26.81
C ARG A 476 -0.93 2.31 -26.66
N ARG A 477 -1.40 1.43 -25.77
CA ARG A 477 -0.83 0.12 -25.43
C ARG A 477 -1.77 -1.01 -25.80
#